data_AF-A0A7S2CV22-F1
#
_entry.id   AF-A0A7S2CV22-F1
#
_cell.length_a   1.000
_cell.length_b   1.000
_cell.length_c   1.000
_cell.angle_alpha   90.00
_cell.angle_beta   90.00
_cell.angle_gamma   90.00
#
_symmetry.space_group_name_H-M   'P 1'
#
loop_
_entity.id
_entity.type
_entity.pdbx_description
1 polymer ?
#
loop_
_entity_poly.entity_id
_entity_poly.type
_entity_poly.pdbx_seq_one_letter_code
_entity_poly.pdbx_strand_id
1 'polypeptide(L)'
;GGLAHVEQFIWRLCQYSSSLDTLEKRVNIRLSMRDLLQKMHKHASQLKTVDEAVQAVIGSHDIQLLLDAVLQFGNYLNHGNRSKGNAIGVELNSLKQLETMKYSAPL
;
A
#
# COMPACT_ATOMS: atom_id res chain seq x y z
N GLY A 1 -8.25 -34.85 -49.76
CA GLY A 1 -7.89 -33.45 -49.45
C GLY A 1 -7.45 -33.40 -48.00
N GLY A 2 -6.25 -32.89 -47.71
CA GLY A 2 -5.78 -32.74 -46.33
C GLY A 2 -6.43 -31.53 -45.66
N LEU A 3 -6.74 -31.65 -44.37
CA LEU A 3 -7.23 -30.56 -43.54
C LEU A 3 -6.23 -29.40 -43.53
N ALA A 4 -6.72 -28.16 -43.47
CA ALA A 4 -5.90 -26.98 -43.28
C ALA A 4 -5.21 -27.00 -41.91
N HIS A 5 -4.10 -26.27 -41.76
CA HIS A 5 -3.27 -26.31 -40.54
C HIS A 5 -4.05 -25.94 -39.26
N VAL A 6 -5.00 -24.99 -39.36
CA VAL A 6 -5.87 -24.60 -38.24
C VAL A 6 -6.83 -25.74 -37.86
N GLU A 7 -7.38 -26.43 -38.85
CA GLU A 7 -8.29 -27.55 -38.63
C GLU A 7 -7.56 -28.74 -38.00
N GLN A 8 -6.32 -29.01 -38.43
CA GLN A 8 -5.45 -30.02 -37.81
C GLN A 8 -5.14 -29.68 -36.34
N PHE A 9 -4.94 -28.40 -36.02
CA PHE A 9 -4.71 -27.94 -34.65
C PHE A 9 -5.95 -28.12 -33.76
N ILE A 10 -7.13 -27.69 -34.23
CA ILE A 10 -8.39 -27.87 -33.49
C ILE A 10 -8.71 -29.36 -33.32
N TRP A 11 -8.50 -30.17 -34.37
CA TRP A 11 -8.68 -31.60 -34.29
C TRP A 11 -7.78 -32.24 -33.23
N ARG A 12 -6.50 -31.87 -33.17
CA ARG A 12 -5.59 -32.32 -32.10
C ARG A 12 -6.08 -31.88 -30.72
N LEU A 13 -6.53 -30.65 -30.55
CA LEU A 13 -7.07 -30.17 -29.28
C LEU A 13 -8.28 -31.00 -28.83
N CYS A 14 -9.20 -31.31 -29.75
CA CYS A 14 -10.35 -32.18 -29.49
C CYS A 14 -9.97 -33.64 -29.18
N GLN A 15 -8.80 -34.13 -29.61
CA GLN A 15 -8.31 -35.45 -29.22
C GLN A 15 -7.80 -35.48 -27.77
N TYR A 16 -7.22 -34.39 -27.28
CA TYR A 16 -6.71 -34.28 -25.91
C TYR A 16 -7.79 -33.95 -24.88
N SER A 17 -8.93 -33.42 -25.32
CA SER A 17 -10.05 -33.05 -24.45
C SER A 17 -11.34 -33.68 -24.96
N SER A 18 -11.97 -34.50 -24.10
CA SER A 18 -13.25 -35.18 -24.41
C SER A 18 -14.37 -34.23 -24.88
N SER A 19 -14.29 -32.94 -24.56
CA SER A 19 -15.15 -31.88 -25.10
C SER A 19 -14.41 -30.52 -25.14
N LEU A 20 -14.85 -29.63 -26.03
CA LEU A 20 -14.35 -28.25 -26.13
C LEU A 20 -14.57 -27.47 -24.81
N ASP A 21 -15.70 -27.71 -24.14
CA ASP A 21 -16.02 -27.12 -22.82
C ASP A 21 -15.00 -27.53 -21.74
N THR A 22 -14.56 -28.80 -21.76
CA THR A 22 -13.52 -29.29 -20.82
C THR A 22 -12.19 -28.61 -21.09
N LEU A 23 -11.85 -28.37 -22.35
CA LEU A 23 -10.62 -27.68 -22.74
C LEU A 23 -10.65 -26.21 -22.30
N GLU A 24 -11.76 -25.52 -22.57
CA GLU A 24 -11.96 -24.12 -22.17
C GLU A 24 -11.79 -23.95 -20.66
N LYS A 25 -12.44 -24.80 -19.85
CA LYS A 25 -12.29 -24.79 -18.39
C LYS A 25 -10.85 -24.99 -17.96
N ARG A 26 -10.13 -25.93 -18.57
CA ARG A 26 -8.71 -26.21 -18.26
C ARG A 26 -7.81 -25.02 -18.60
N VAL A 27 -8.02 -24.39 -19.76
CA VAL A 27 -7.28 -23.20 -20.19
C VAL A 27 -7.56 -22.04 -19.25
N ASN A 28 -8.83 -21.78 -18.92
CA ASN A 28 -9.23 -20.71 -18.02
C ASN A 28 -8.66 -20.88 -16.62
N ILE A 29 -8.66 -22.10 -16.07
CA ILE A 29 -7.99 -22.41 -14.79
C ILE A 29 -6.50 -22.13 -14.90
N ARG A 30 -5.83 -22.58 -15.97
CA ARG A 30 -4.39 -22.36 -16.17
C ARG A 30 -4.04 -20.87 -16.20
N LEU A 31 -4.80 -20.07 -16.94
CA LEU A 31 -4.63 -18.62 -17.04
C LEU A 31 -4.90 -17.95 -15.69
N SER A 32 -6.00 -18.32 -15.04
CA SER A 32 -6.39 -17.77 -13.74
C SER A 32 -5.35 -18.06 -12.65
N MET A 33 -4.78 -19.27 -12.63
CA MET A 33 -3.71 -19.63 -11.69
C MET A 33 -2.46 -18.79 -11.93
N ARG A 34 -2.08 -18.56 -13.19
CA ARG A 34 -0.94 -17.69 -13.53
C ARG A 34 -1.16 -16.26 -13.04
N ASP A 35 -2.34 -15.71 -13.29
CA ASP A 35 -2.69 -14.34 -12.92
C ASP A 35 -2.81 -14.19 -11.39
N LEU A 36 -3.32 -15.20 -10.70
CA LEU A 36 -3.37 -15.24 -9.23
C LEU A 36 -1.97 -15.15 -8.63
N LEU A 37 -1.02 -15.96 -9.13
CA LEU A 37 0.36 -15.95 -8.63
C LEU A 37 1.03 -14.56 -8.80
N GLN A 38 0.80 -13.91 -9.95
CA GLN A 38 1.32 -12.57 -10.18
C GLN A 38 0.70 -11.53 -9.23
N LYS A 39 -0.61 -11.58 -9.03
CA LYS A 39 -1.32 -10.69 -8.09
C LYS A 39 -0.87 -10.92 -6.65
N MET A 40 -0.73 -12.18 -6.24
CA MET A 40 -0.23 -12.54 -4.91
C MET A 40 1.17 -11.99 -4.67
N HIS A 41 2.09 -12.12 -5.64
CA HIS A 41 3.44 -11.59 -5.51
C HIS A 41 3.44 -10.06 -5.38
N LYS A 42 2.65 -9.37 -6.21
CA LYS A 42 2.48 -7.91 -6.14
C LYS A 42 1.96 -7.47 -4.76
N HIS A 43 0.91 -8.11 -4.26
CA HIS A 43 0.32 -7.75 -2.98
C HIS A 43 1.22 -8.10 -1.79
N ALA A 44 1.93 -9.23 -1.83
CA ALA A 44 2.91 -9.60 -0.82
C ALA A 44 4.02 -8.55 -0.71
N SER A 45 4.53 -8.06 -1.86
CA SER A 45 5.53 -6.98 -1.86
C SER A 45 4.97 -5.68 -1.27
N GLN A 46 3.73 -5.31 -1.59
CA GLN A 46 3.11 -4.10 -1.05
C GLN A 46 2.92 -4.18 0.47
N LEU A 47 2.46 -5.32 0.97
CA LEU A 47 2.31 -5.56 2.40
C LEU A 47 3.65 -5.47 3.13
N LYS A 48 4.71 -6.05 2.55
CA LYS A 48 6.05 -5.99 3.11
C LYS A 48 6.55 -4.54 3.22
N THR A 49 6.37 -3.73 2.19
CA THR A 49 6.76 -2.31 2.22
C THR A 49 5.99 -1.52 3.29
N VAL A 50 4.70 -1.80 3.46
CA VAL A 50 3.90 -1.16 4.52
C VAL A 50 4.38 -1.59 5.90
N ASP A 51 4.64 -2.88 6.11
CA ASP A 51 5.14 -3.40 7.38
C ASP A 51 6.50 -2.78 7.74
N GLU A 52 7.45 -2.77 6.80
CA GLU A 52 8.76 -2.13 6.98
C GLU A 52 8.63 -0.63 7.33
N ALA A 53 7.74 0.09 6.66
CA ALA A 53 7.49 1.51 6.94
C ALA A 53 6.89 1.71 8.34
N VAL A 54 5.93 0.86 8.75
CA VAL A 54 5.33 0.91 10.08
C VAL A 54 6.38 0.63 11.17
N GLN A 55 7.21 -0.40 10.97
CA GLN A 55 8.28 -0.72 11.91
C GLN A 55 9.31 0.40 12.01
N ALA A 56 9.66 1.02 10.88
CA ALA A 56 10.58 2.16 10.85
C ALA A 56 10.03 3.37 11.63
N VAL A 57 8.72 3.66 11.50
CA VAL A 57 8.09 4.79 12.22
C VAL A 57 7.96 4.49 13.71
N ILE A 58 7.46 3.31 14.08
CA ILE A 58 7.26 2.92 15.49
C ILE A 58 8.60 2.81 16.23
N GLY A 59 9.61 2.24 15.57
CA GLY A 59 10.94 2.03 16.14
C GLY A 59 11.86 3.26 16.10
N SER A 60 11.46 4.35 15.45
CA SER A 60 12.30 5.54 15.33
C SER A 60 12.26 6.38 16.61
N HIS A 61 13.40 6.41 17.31
CA HIS A 61 13.60 7.33 18.43
C HIS A 61 13.60 8.79 17.99
N ASP A 62 14.15 9.10 16.80
CA ASP A 62 14.23 10.47 16.29
C ASP A 62 12.85 11.06 16.02
N ILE A 63 11.90 10.27 15.51
CA ILE A 63 10.51 10.71 15.32
C ILE A 63 9.85 11.00 16.68
N GLN A 64 10.12 10.17 17.70
CA GLN A 64 9.59 10.41 19.05
C GLN A 64 10.14 11.72 19.62
N LEU A 65 11.45 11.94 19.54
CA LEU A 65 12.10 13.17 19.99
C LEU A 65 11.54 14.41 19.26
N LEU A 66 11.31 14.31 17.94
CA LEU A 66 10.72 15.39 17.17
C LEU A 66 9.30 15.71 17.66
N LEU A 67 8.45 14.69 17.88
CA LEU A 67 7.08 14.87 18.35
C LEU A 67 7.04 15.48 19.75
N ASP A 68 7.94 15.08 20.64
CA ASP A 68 8.09 15.66 21.98
C ASP A 68 8.50 17.13 21.91
N ALA A 69 9.46 17.48 21.04
CA ALA A 69 9.86 18.87 20.83
C ALA A 69 8.71 19.72 20.29
N VAL A 70 7.95 19.20 19.32
CA VAL A 70 6.76 19.87 18.77
C VAL A 70 5.69 20.06 19.83
N LEU A 71 5.45 19.05 20.68
CA LEU A 71 4.50 19.12 21.79
C LEU A 71 4.90 20.21 22.79
N GLN A 72 6.16 20.23 23.21
CA GLN A 72 6.68 21.24 24.13
C GLN A 72 6.56 22.65 23.54
N PHE A 73 6.93 22.82 22.28
CA PHE A 73 6.83 24.10 21.58
C PHE A 73 5.38 24.57 21.46
N GLY A 74 4.47 23.67 21.08
CA GLY A 74 3.03 23.96 20.99
C GLY A 74 2.43 24.33 22.35
N ASN A 75 2.81 23.63 23.42
CA ASN A 75 2.36 23.93 24.78
C ASN A 75 2.88 25.27 25.30
N TYR A 76 4.13 25.62 24.95
CA TYR A 76 4.70 26.92 25.28
C TYR A 76 3.98 28.05 24.56
N LEU A 77 3.83 27.96 23.22
CA LEU A 77 3.18 29.00 22.43
C LEU A 77 1.72 29.21 22.79
N ASN A 78 1.00 28.14 23.15
CA ASN A 78 -0.41 28.20 23.50
C ASN A 78 -0.67 28.28 25.01
N HIS A 79 0.35 28.61 25.81
CA HIS A 79 0.20 28.70 27.26
C HIS A 79 -0.92 29.68 27.65
N GLY A 80 -1.78 29.26 28.59
CA GLY A 80 -2.97 30.04 29.01
C GLY A 80 -4.21 29.87 28.14
N ASN A 81 -4.10 29.23 26.97
CA ASN A 81 -5.27 28.86 26.17
C ASN A 81 -5.87 27.55 26.68
N ARG A 82 -7.07 27.60 27.28
CA ARG A 82 -7.77 26.44 27.86
C ARG A 82 -8.01 25.28 26.89
N SER A 83 -8.05 25.52 25.58
CA SER A 83 -8.30 24.48 24.58
C SER A 83 -7.06 24.01 23.81
N LYS A 84 -5.93 24.71 23.92
CA LYS A 84 -4.71 24.43 23.12
C LYS A 84 -3.42 24.35 23.94
N GLY A 85 -3.41 24.80 25.19
CA GLY A 85 -2.31 24.64 26.13
C GLY A 85 -2.46 23.36 26.96
N ASN A 86 -1.34 22.86 27.50
CA ASN A 86 -1.26 21.62 28.29
C ASN A 86 -1.74 20.36 27.55
N ALA A 87 -1.50 20.28 26.24
CA ALA A 87 -1.70 19.06 25.48
C ALA A 87 -0.75 17.96 25.99
N ILE A 88 -1.22 16.71 25.95
CA ILE A 88 -0.48 15.51 26.37
C ILE A 88 0.05 14.75 25.13
N GLY A 89 -0.38 15.15 23.93
CA GLY A 89 0.07 14.57 22.66
C GLY A 89 -0.29 15.47 21.47
N VAL A 90 0.26 15.13 20.32
CA VAL A 90 0.05 15.84 19.05
C VAL A 90 -0.40 14.84 17.99
N GLU A 91 -1.38 15.21 17.18
CA GLU A 91 -1.74 14.42 16.00
C GLU A 91 -0.65 14.56 14.93
N LEU A 92 -0.27 13.46 14.25
CA LEU A 92 0.74 13.50 13.20
C LEU A 92 0.40 14.49 12.06
N ASN A 93 -0.90 14.70 11.81
CA ASN A 93 -1.35 15.67 10.82
C ASN A 93 -1.02 17.13 11.20
N SER A 94 -0.82 17.43 12.48
CA SER A 94 -0.37 18.74 12.96
C SER A 94 1.04 19.09 12.49
N LEU A 95 1.89 18.10 12.15
CA LEU A 95 3.21 18.35 11.58
C LEU A 95 3.13 19.16 10.28
N LYS A 96 2.10 18.93 9.45
CA LYS A 96 1.87 19.72 8.23
C LYS A 96 1.53 21.18 8.51
N GLN A 97 0.97 21.46 9.68
CA GLN A 97 0.59 22.82 10.07
C GLN A 97 1.78 23.64 10.55
N LEU A 98 2.89 23.00 10.92
CA LEU A 98 4.13 23.69 11.32
C LEU A 98 4.68 24.56 10.21
N GLU A 99 4.55 24.13 8.95
CA GLU A 99 4.98 24.91 7.77
C GLU A 99 4.23 26.25 7.65
N THR A 100 2.99 26.30 8.15
CA THR A 100 2.14 27.50 8.07
C THR A 100 2.38 28.51 9.19
N MET A 101 3.21 28.17 10.17
CA MET A 101 3.55 29.08 11.28
C MET A 101 4.42 30.23 10.75
N LYS A 102 3.83 31.43 10.69
CA LYS A 102 4.55 32.65 10.31
C LYS A 102 5.35 33.17 11.51
N TYR A 103 6.64 33.41 11.30
CA TYR A 103 7.48 34.08 12.28
C TYR A 103 7.12 35.57 12.31
N SER A 104 6.56 36.06 13.41
CA SER A 104 6.51 37.50 13.68
C SER A 104 7.87 37.91 14.26
N ALA A 105 8.66 38.68 13.51
CA ALA A 105 9.91 39.25 14.03
C ALA A 105 9.61 40.07 15.31
N PRO A 106 10.48 40.00 16.35
CA PRO A 106 10.30 40.81 17.54
C PRO A 106 10.44 42.30 17.19
N LEU A 107 9.49 43.11 17.67
CA LEU A 107 9.51 44.58 17.64
C LEU A 107 10.61 45.13 18.57
#